data_AF-A0A818XAF0-F1
#
_entry.id   AF-A0A818XAF0-F1
#
_cell.length_a   1.000
_cell.length_b   1.000
_cell.length_c   1.000
_cell.angle_alpha   90.00
_cell.angle_beta   90.00
_cell.angle_gamma   90.00
#
_symmetry.space_group_name_H-M   'P 1'
#
loop_
_entity.id
_entity.type
_entity.pdbx_description
1 polymer ?
#
loop_
_entity_poly.entity_id
_entity_poly.type
_entity_poly.pdbx_seq_one_letter_code
_entity_poly.pdbx_strand_id
1 'polypeptide(L)'
;MSYYNPMLQPLAPAQTVYLNQLSAPTYIPQPVPRVNALWTYPQDIPPSSLIQNFPQRIEIQPIEEIEDVPEAQSEISFAIPQTAAEEEEEDLNNSICRLWYWRVALAFLLCIFLGLAVGIPFIVLQQQQQQQQQQVVPVQLQRLVQRVLPQLLQLPLQQPELPQLPQLPLLHQLPQLPLQQVELPQLPTSSALPPQCSTATIITDATRNAAYTVASSLCDQSSGLSGTAWYRFSGGCGTILANYVVPINQCGTQATGSYTGAYPSTAGSTSSGTVCYNWSGNSCMWSNSISITNCNGYYVFYLSAPPVCNLRYCTM
;
A
#
# COMPACT_ATOMS: atom_id res chain seq x y z
N MET A 1 25.81 37.33 -78.89
CA MET A 1 25.92 36.04 -79.60
C MET A 1 25.92 34.94 -78.55
N SER A 2 24.95 34.04 -78.64
CA SER A 2 24.74 32.82 -77.83
C SER A 2 25.97 31.89 -77.83
N TYR A 3 26.19 30.85 -77.00
CA TYR A 3 25.38 29.88 -76.24
C TYR A 3 26.35 29.19 -75.25
N TYR A 4 25.95 28.89 -74.01
CA TYR A 4 25.90 27.52 -73.41
C TYR A 4 25.57 27.59 -71.91
N ASN A 5 24.66 26.71 -71.50
CA ASN A 5 24.15 26.44 -70.15
C ASN A 5 24.76 25.10 -69.67
N PRO A 6 24.46 24.55 -68.48
CA PRO A 6 24.57 25.01 -67.09
C PRO A 6 25.32 23.99 -66.19
N MET A 7 25.35 24.32 -64.88
CA MET A 7 25.39 23.41 -63.72
C MET A 7 26.64 22.55 -63.51
N LEU A 8 27.31 22.79 -62.38
CA LEU A 8 27.60 21.83 -61.30
C LEU A 8 28.58 22.47 -60.31
N GLN A 9 28.11 22.81 -59.11
CA GLN A 9 28.95 23.02 -57.93
C GLN A 9 28.46 22.08 -56.81
N PRO A 10 29.38 21.49 -56.03
CA PRO A 10 29.06 20.40 -55.11
C PRO A 10 28.39 20.90 -53.82
N LEU A 11 27.31 20.23 -53.43
CA LEU A 11 26.61 20.38 -52.14
C LEU A 11 27.44 19.77 -51.00
N ALA A 12 27.64 20.56 -49.95
CA ALA A 12 28.05 20.13 -48.62
C ALA A 12 26.89 19.42 -47.89
N PRO A 13 27.17 18.54 -46.90
CA PRO A 13 26.17 17.65 -46.33
C PRO A 13 25.16 18.37 -45.44
N ALA A 14 23.88 18.05 -45.66
CA ALA A 14 22.75 18.49 -44.84
C ALA A 14 22.78 17.82 -43.45
N GLN A 15 22.67 18.64 -42.40
CA GLN A 15 22.33 18.20 -41.05
C GLN A 15 20.81 18.01 -40.97
N THR A 16 20.38 16.80 -40.64
CA THR A 16 18.97 16.45 -40.47
C THR A 16 18.47 16.97 -39.12
N VAL A 17 17.61 17.99 -39.15
CA VAL A 17 16.77 18.42 -38.03
C VAL A 17 15.52 17.55 -38.04
N TYR A 18 15.38 16.63 -37.07
CA TYR A 18 14.10 15.96 -36.82
C TYR A 18 13.27 16.79 -35.84
N LEU A 19 12.32 17.56 -36.39
CA LEU A 19 11.16 18.07 -35.67
C LEU A 19 10.10 16.96 -35.67
N ASN A 20 9.85 16.35 -34.51
CA ASN A 20 8.59 15.64 -34.26
C ASN A 20 7.87 16.34 -33.12
N GLN A 21 6.97 17.25 -33.48
CA GLN A 21 5.87 17.66 -32.63
C GLN A 21 4.87 16.50 -32.58
N LEU A 22 4.73 15.85 -31.43
CA LEU A 22 3.56 15.01 -31.13
C LEU A 22 2.67 15.79 -30.18
N SER A 23 1.66 16.41 -30.76
CA SER A 23 0.50 16.97 -30.09
C SER A 23 -0.18 15.92 -29.21
N ALA A 24 -0.54 16.32 -27.99
CA ALA A 24 -1.35 15.53 -27.07
C ALA A 24 -2.71 15.16 -27.70
N PRO A 25 -3.23 13.93 -27.52
CA PRO A 25 -4.54 13.58 -28.02
C PRO A 25 -5.63 14.27 -27.20
N THR A 26 -6.36 15.16 -27.85
CA THR A 26 -7.64 15.72 -27.40
C THR A 26 -8.64 14.58 -27.21
N TYR A 27 -9.00 14.27 -25.97
CA TYR A 27 -10.07 13.31 -25.66
C TYR A 27 -11.42 13.91 -26.05
N ILE A 28 -11.95 13.46 -27.19
CA ILE A 28 -13.32 13.75 -27.62
C ILE A 28 -14.21 12.64 -27.04
N PRO A 29 -15.15 12.93 -26.12
CA PRO A 29 -16.10 11.92 -25.66
C PRO A 29 -17.00 11.51 -26.82
N GLN A 30 -16.87 10.26 -27.26
CA GLN A 30 -17.76 9.67 -28.26
C GLN A 30 -19.15 9.45 -27.64
N PRO A 31 -20.25 9.73 -28.36
CA PRO A 31 -21.58 9.40 -27.89
C PRO A 31 -21.74 7.88 -27.79
N VAL A 32 -22.12 7.42 -26.59
CA VAL A 32 -22.41 6.01 -26.30
C VAL A 32 -23.54 5.55 -27.22
N PRO A 33 -23.38 4.47 -28.03
CA PRO A 33 -24.51 3.92 -28.74
C PRO A 33 -25.52 3.38 -27.73
N ARG A 34 -26.77 3.84 -27.80
CA ARG A 34 -27.90 3.12 -27.18
C ARG A 34 -28.01 1.77 -27.88
N VAL A 35 -27.43 0.74 -27.26
CA VAL A 35 -27.78 -0.65 -27.58
C VAL A 35 -29.17 -0.93 -27.03
N ASN A 36 -30.19 -0.71 -27.86
CA ASN A 36 -31.42 -1.48 -27.77
C ASN A 36 -31.11 -2.87 -28.34
N ALA A 37 -30.67 -3.78 -27.49
CA ALA A 37 -30.61 -5.20 -27.78
C ALA A 37 -31.43 -5.92 -26.70
N LEU A 38 -32.64 -6.29 -27.08
CA LEU A 38 -33.49 -7.25 -26.38
C LEU A 38 -32.75 -8.58 -26.36
N TRP A 39 -32.08 -8.88 -25.24
CA TRP A 39 -31.70 -10.25 -24.91
C TRP A 39 -32.86 -10.90 -24.17
N THR A 40 -33.74 -11.57 -24.90
CA THR A 40 -34.61 -12.58 -24.30
C THR A 40 -33.73 -13.75 -23.85
N TYR A 41 -33.54 -13.84 -22.54
CA TYR A 41 -32.94 -15.01 -21.88
C TYR A 41 -33.94 -16.19 -21.97
N PRO A 42 -33.52 -17.43 -22.25
CA PRO A 42 -34.39 -18.59 -22.12
C PRO A 42 -34.77 -18.79 -20.66
N GLN A 43 -36.04 -18.55 -20.32
CA GLN A 43 -36.66 -19.05 -19.10
C GLN A 43 -37.09 -20.48 -19.40
N ASP A 44 -36.41 -21.48 -18.85
CA ASP A 44 -36.95 -22.83 -18.57
C ASP A 44 -35.87 -23.72 -17.94
N ILE A 45 -35.74 -23.68 -16.61
CA ILE A 45 -35.23 -24.80 -15.81
C ILE A 45 -36.23 -25.00 -14.66
N PRO A 46 -36.82 -26.20 -14.48
CA PRO A 46 -37.88 -26.42 -13.50
C PRO A 46 -37.38 -26.35 -12.06
N PRO A 47 -38.24 -25.96 -11.09
CA PRO A 47 -37.89 -25.96 -9.68
C PRO A 47 -37.99 -27.38 -9.10
N SER A 48 -36.87 -27.92 -8.60
CA SER A 48 -36.94 -28.96 -7.59
C SER A 48 -37.42 -28.34 -6.28
N SER A 49 -38.63 -28.73 -5.92
CA SER A 49 -39.35 -28.42 -4.70
C SER A 49 -38.74 -29.07 -3.45
N LEU A 50 -39.16 -28.53 -2.29
CA LEU A 50 -39.12 -29.04 -0.91
C LEU A 50 -38.08 -28.36 -0.01
N ILE A 51 -38.40 -27.17 0.52
CA ILE A 51 -39.19 -26.87 1.74
C ILE A 51 -38.42 -27.15 3.06
N GLN A 52 -37.95 -26.03 3.61
CA GLN A 52 -37.97 -25.57 5.01
C GLN A 52 -38.23 -26.59 6.13
N ASN A 53 -37.35 -26.61 7.14
CA ASN A 53 -37.66 -26.04 8.47
C ASN A 53 -36.46 -26.11 9.44
N PHE A 54 -36.28 -25.04 10.22
CA PHE A 54 -35.42 -24.93 11.41
C PHE A 54 -36.28 -25.09 12.69
N PRO A 55 -35.70 -25.24 13.89
CA PRO A 55 -35.82 -26.42 14.76
C PRO A 55 -36.90 -26.29 15.84
N GLN A 56 -37.30 -27.42 16.43
CA GLN A 56 -37.97 -27.45 17.74
C GLN A 56 -37.16 -28.33 18.71
N ARG A 57 -36.82 -27.70 19.84
CA ARG A 57 -36.68 -28.23 21.20
C ARG A 57 -36.72 -29.77 21.33
N ILE A 58 -35.57 -30.39 21.62
CA ILE A 58 -35.54 -31.72 22.22
C ILE A 58 -35.39 -31.54 23.73
N GLU A 59 -36.44 -31.94 24.42
CA GLU A 59 -36.53 -32.06 25.87
C GLU A 59 -35.68 -33.26 26.31
N ILE A 60 -34.79 -33.03 27.27
CA ILE A 60 -33.94 -34.09 27.85
C ILE A 60 -34.81 -34.87 28.84
N GLN A 61 -35.10 -36.13 28.54
CA GLN A 61 -35.69 -37.08 29.51
C GLN A 61 -34.56 -37.65 30.37
N PRO A 62 -34.79 -37.91 31.68
CA PRO A 62 -33.78 -38.41 32.58
C PRO A 62 -33.48 -39.87 32.26
N ILE A 63 -32.20 -40.21 32.11
CA ILE A 63 -31.75 -41.60 32.01
C ILE A 63 -31.76 -42.15 33.44
N GLU A 64 -32.69 -43.05 33.70
CA GLU A 64 -32.71 -43.90 34.88
C GLU A 64 -31.52 -44.86 34.88
N GLU A 65 -31.06 -45.10 36.10
CA GLU A 65 -30.01 -45.99 36.57
C GLU A 65 -30.14 -47.41 36.00
N ILE A 66 -29.06 -47.93 35.41
CA ILE A 66 -28.88 -49.37 35.24
C ILE A 66 -27.56 -49.72 35.93
N GLU A 67 -27.73 -50.29 37.12
CA GLU A 67 -26.73 -51.05 37.86
C GLU A 67 -26.31 -52.30 37.07
N ASP A 68 -25.02 -52.63 37.27
CA ASP A 68 -24.45 -53.96 37.43
C ASP A 68 -24.05 -54.85 36.22
N VAL A 69 -22.73 -55.17 36.25
CA VAL A 69 -22.12 -56.54 36.20
C VAL A 69 -21.69 -57.11 34.83
N PRO A 70 -20.55 -57.85 34.71
CA PRO A 70 -19.30 -57.83 35.47
C PRO A 70 -18.01 -57.86 34.61
N GLU A 71 -16.91 -57.70 35.31
CA GLU A 71 -15.53 -57.99 34.95
C GLU A 71 -15.30 -59.49 34.63
N ALA A 72 -14.65 -59.80 33.50
CA ALA A 72 -14.04 -61.10 33.26
C ALA A 72 -12.76 -60.97 32.40
N GLN A 73 -11.71 -61.53 32.97
CA GLN A 73 -10.32 -61.49 32.53
C GLN A 73 -10.06 -62.34 31.29
N SER A 74 -9.18 -61.88 30.40
CA SER A 74 -8.27 -62.80 29.70
C SER A 74 -6.92 -62.13 29.49
N GLU A 75 -5.90 -62.73 30.09
CA GLU A 75 -4.49 -62.38 29.90
C GLU A 75 -4.08 -62.68 28.46
N ILE A 76 -3.47 -61.71 27.78
CA ILE A 76 -2.47 -61.99 26.76
C ILE A 76 -1.26 -61.13 27.08
N SER A 77 -0.28 -61.77 27.72
CA SER A 77 1.08 -61.29 27.85
C SER A 77 1.68 -61.07 26.47
N PHE A 78 2.00 -59.82 26.15
CA PHE A 78 2.97 -59.51 25.11
C PHE A 78 4.01 -58.57 25.73
N ALA A 79 5.13 -59.17 26.12
CA ALA A 79 6.33 -58.44 26.47
C ALA A 79 6.77 -57.60 25.26
N ILE A 80 6.66 -56.28 25.38
CA ILE A 80 7.31 -55.35 24.45
C ILE A 80 8.77 -55.26 24.90
N PRO A 81 9.75 -55.63 24.05
CA PRO A 81 11.15 -55.40 24.36
C PRO A 81 11.43 -53.89 24.32
N GLN A 82 11.87 -53.33 25.44
CA GLN A 82 12.53 -52.03 25.47
C GLN A 82 13.83 -52.16 24.67
N THR A 83 13.81 -51.67 23.43
CA THR A 83 15.04 -51.43 22.66
C THR A 83 15.28 -49.93 22.67
N ALA A 84 16.36 -49.56 23.35
CA ALA A 84 16.96 -48.24 23.32
C ALA A 84 17.32 -47.88 21.88
N ALA A 85 16.72 -46.81 21.38
CA ALA A 85 17.13 -46.12 20.15
C ALA A 85 16.73 -44.64 20.26
N GLU A 86 17.09 -44.02 21.39
CA GLU A 86 17.27 -42.57 21.49
C GLU A 86 18.79 -42.39 21.53
N GLU A 87 19.37 -41.89 20.42
CA GLU A 87 20.76 -41.42 20.19
C GLU A 87 21.27 -41.88 18.81
N GLU A 88 20.69 -41.38 17.71
CA GLU A 88 21.44 -41.32 16.43
C GLU A 88 20.87 -40.30 15.41
N GLU A 89 19.97 -39.40 15.81
CA GLU A 89 19.44 -38.33 14.94
C GLU A 89 19.98 -36.94 15.33
N GLU A 90 21.22 -36.85 15.82
CA GLU A 90 21.90 -35.57 16.08
C GLU A 90 23.27 -35.40 15.38
N ASP A 91 23.71 -36.34 14.53
CA ASP A 91 25.00 -36.21 13.82
C ASP A 91 24.90 -35.81 12.33
N LEU A 92 23.76 -36.06 11.69
CA LEU A 92 23.57 -35.67 10.29
C LEU A 92 23.29 -34.18 10.13
N ASN A 93 22.58 -33.57 11.09
CA ASN A 93 22.26 -32.15 11.08
C ASN A 93 23.50 -31.27 11.33
N ASN A 94 24.45 -31.73 12.15
CA ASN A 94 25.71 -31.01 12.44
C ASN A 94 26.66 -31.01 11.22
N SER A 95 26.74 -32.13 10.48
CA SER A 95 27.60 -32.23 9.29
C SER A 95 27.07 -31.43 8.09
N ILE A 96 25.75 -31.44 7.87
CA ILE A 96 25.11 -30.63 6.83
C ILE A 96 25.21 -29.15 7.18
N CYS A 97 24.97 -28.75 8.44
CA CYS A 97 25.17 -27.37 8.89
C CYS A 97 26.62 -26.91 8.75
N ARG A 98 27.61 -27.76 9.03
CA ARG A 98 29.04 -27.43 8.83
C ARG A 98 29.39 -27.25 7.36
N LEU A 99 28.93 -28.14 6.46
CA LEU A 99 29.15 -27.97 5.03
C LEU A 99 28.47 -26.71 4.48
N TRP A 100 27.26 -26.41 4.95
CA TRP A 100 26.54 -25.21 4.56
C TRP A 100 27.24 -23.94 5.07
N TYR A 101 27.67 -23.95 6.33
CA TYR A 101 28.45 -22.86 6.93
C TYR A 101 29.75 -22.59 6.15
N TRP A 102 30.52 -23.62 5.83
CA TRP A 102 31.76 -23.47 5.06
C TRP A 102 31.49 -23.02 3.61
N ARG A 103 30.40 -23.45 2.98
CA ARG A 103 30.00 -22.97 1.64
C ARG A 103 29.60 -21.51 1.66
N VAL A 104 28.82 -21.07 2.65
CA VAL A 104 28.44 -19.66 2.81
C VAL A 104 29.67 -18.81 3.17
N ALA A 105 30.54 -19.28 4.07
CA ALA A 105 31.77 -18.58 4.43
C ALA A 105 32.74 -18.45 3.25
N LEU A 106 32.91 -19.50 2.44
CA LEU A 106 33.74 -19.48 1.23
C LEU A 106 33.16 -18.53 0.17
N ALA A 107 31.84 -18.54 -0.02
CA ALA A 107 31.16 -17.59 -0.91
C ALA A 107 31.32 -16.14 -0.43
N PHE A 108 31.23 -15.90 0.89
CA PHE A 108 31.42 -14.57 1.48
C PHE A 108 32.86 -14.08 1.31
N LEU A 109 33.86 -14.94 1.54
CA LEU A 109 35.27 -14.62 1.31
C LEU A 109 35.54 -14.37 -0.19
N LEU A 110 35.01 -15.19 -1.10
CA LEU A 110 35.12 -14.95 -2.54
C LEU A 110 34.47 -13.61 -2.95
N CYS A 111 33.31 -13.26 -2.41
CA CYS A 111 32.67 -11.98 -2.62
C CYS A 111 33.49 -10.80 -2.08
N ILE A 112 34.15 -10.94 -0.93
CA ILE A 112 35.06 -9.93 -0.39
C ILE A 112 36.29 -9.78 -1.30
N PHE A 113 36.92 -10.88 -1.72
CA PHE A 113 38.08 -10.83 -2.61
C PHE A 113 37.74 -10.24 -3.99
N LEU A 114 36.59 -10.61 -4.57
CA LEU A 114 36.10 -10.00 -5.82
C LEU A 114 35.69 -8.54 -5.62
N GLY A 115 35.04 -8.20 -4.50
CA GLY A 115 34.68 -6.84 -4.14
C GLY A 115 35.90 -5.93 -3.95
N LEU A 116 36.99 -6.42 -3.36
CA LEU A 116 38.24 -5.68 -3.23
C LEU A 116 38.99 -5.58 -4.58
N ALA A 117 39.00 -6.66 -5.38
CA ALA A 117 39.69 -6.69 -6.67
C ALA A 117 39.02 -5.79 -7.73
N VAL A 118 37.70 -5.64 -7.70
CA VAL A 118 36.93 -4.86 -8.70
C VAL A 118 36.45 -3.52 -8.16
N GLY A 119 36.12 -3.44 -6.86
CA GLY A 119 35.59 -2.24 -6.22
C GLY A 119 36.64 -1.15 -5.97
N ILE A 120 37.86 -1.51 -5.54
CA ILE A 120 38.93 -0.52 -5.33
C ILE A 120 39.30 0.22 -6.64
N PRO A 121 39.54 -0.45 -7.79
CA PRO A 121 39.82 0.26 -9.03
C PRO A 121 38.62 1.09 -9.53
N PHE A 122 37.39 0.66 -9.28
CA PHE A 122 36.19 1.44 -9.64
C PHE A 122 36.05 2.72 -8.80
N ILE A 123 36.27 2.66 -7.48
CA ILE A 123 36.24 3.84 -6.59
C ILE A 123 37.35 4.83 -6.98
N VAL A 124 38.54 4.36 -7.31
CA VAL A 124 39.66 5.22 -7.77
C VAL A 124 39.33 5.90 -9.10
N LEU A 125 38.76 5.15 -10.07
CA LEU A 125 38.29 5.73 -11.34
C LEU A 125 37.16 6.74 -11.12
N GLN A 126 36.24 6.46 -10.20
CA GLN A 126 35.15 7.38 -9.88
C GLN A 126 35.66 8.65 -9.16
N GLN A 127 36.64 8.53 -8.26
CA GLN A 127 37.30 9.69 -7.66
C GLN A 127 38.02 10.55 -8.69
N GLN A 128 38.70 9.94 -9.68
CA GLN A 128 39.32 10.71 -10.75
C GLN A 128 38.30 11.49 -11.59
N GLN A 129 37.13 10.90 -11.88
CA GLN A 129 36.08 11.64 -12.59
C GLN A 129 35.47 12.77 -11.78
N GLN A 130 35.26 12.59 -10.46
CA GLN A 130 34.72 13.67 -9.62
C GLN A 130 35.69 14.85 -9.48
N GLN A 131 37.01 14.61 -9.40
CA GLN A 131 37.98 15.71 -9.36
C GLN A 131 38.01 16.55 -10.64
N GLN A 132 37.70 15.97 -11.81
CA GLN A 132 37.61 16.75 -13.05
C GLN A 132 36.36 17.66 -13.10
N GLN A 133 35.27 17.33 -12.40
CA GLN A 133 34.05 18.14 -12.42
C GLN A 133 34.07 19.32 -11.43
N GLN A 134 34.92 19.29 -10.39
CA GLN A 134 34.91 20.30 -9.33
C GLN A 134 35.69 21.59 -9.64
N GLN A 135 36.34 21.69 -10.82
CA GLN A 135 37.07 22.91 -11.23
C GLN A 135 36.26 23.88 -12.13
N VAL A 136 34.96 23.66 -12.34
CA VAL A 136 34.14 24.48 -13.27
C VAL A 136 33.26 25.51 -12.56
N VAL A 137 33.73 26.13 -11.46
CA VAL A 137 33.20 27.46 -11.10
C VAL A 137 34.10 28.47 -11.79
N PRO A 138 33.66 29.10 -12.90
CA PRO A 138 34.51 30.05 -13.59
C PRO A 138 34.91 31.14 -12.59
N VAL A 139 36.19 31.49 -12.53
CA VAL A 139 36.74 32.53 -11.63
C VAL A 139 35.94 33.84 -11.71
N GLN A 140 35.30 34.08 -12.87
CA GLN A 140 34.37 35.19 -13.11
C GLN A 140 33.13 35.16 -12.20
N LEU A 141 32.53 33.98 -11.96
CA LEU A 141 31.35 33.83 -11.10
C LEU A 141 31.71 33.99 -9.62
N GLN A 142 32.86 33.47 -9.17
CA GLN A 142 33.34 33.72 -7.81
C GLN A 142 33.60 35.21 -7.56
N ARG A 143 34.21 35.92 -8.53
CA ARG A 143 34.40 37.37 -8.44
C ARG A 143 33.08 38.14 -8.43
N LEU A 144 32.08 37.68 -9.18
CA LEU A 144 30.76 38.30 -9.19
C LEU A 144 30.06 38.14 -7.83
N VAL A 145 30.09 36.94 -7.25
CA VAL A 145 29.54 36.67 -5.92
C VAL A 145 30.25 37.51 -4.85
N GLN A 146 31.59 37.59 -4.89
CA GLN A 146 32.34 38.42 -3.94
C GLN A 146 32.06 39.93 -4.06
N ARG A 147 31.67 40.42 -5.25
CA ARG A 147 31.29 41.83 -5.43
C ARG A 147 29.84 42.12 -5.00
N VAL A 148 28.91 41.22 -5.31
CA VAL A 148 27.47 41.46 -5.12
C VAL A 148 27.02 41.15 -3.69
N LEU A 149 27.62 40.16 -3.03
CA LEU A 149 27.22 39.74 -1.69
C LEU A 149 27.31 40.84 -0.61
N PRO A 150 28.38 41.65 -0.51
CA PRO A 150 28.40 42.74 0.46
C PRO A 150 27.39 43.86 0.14
N GLN A 151 26.96 44.01 -1.11
CA GLN A 151 25.94 44.99 -1.49
C GLN A 151 24.53 44.54 -1.08
N LEU A 152 24.22 43.24 -1.19
CA LEU A 152 22.93 42.70 -0.74
C LEU A 152 22.78 42.74 0.79
N LEU A 153 23.88 42.60 1.54
CA LEU A 153 23.90 42.68 3.00
C LEU A 153 23.70 44.10 3.56
N GLN A 154 23.86 45.13 2.72
CA GLN A 154 23.67 46.52 3.11
C GLN A 154 22.29 47.08 2.73
N LEU A 155 21.41 46.28 2.12
CA LEU A 155 20.04 46.75 1.92
C LEU A 155 19.38 46.94 3.29
N PRO A 156 18.90 48.15 3.61
CA PRO A 156 18.11 48.35 4.82
C PRO A 156 16.87 47.48 4.70
N LEU A 157 16.71 46.53 5.62
CA LEU A 157 15.44 45.87 5.85
C LEU A 157 14.46 46.94 6.32
N GLN A 158 13.81 47.61 5.37
CA GLN A 158 12.64 48.41 5.64
C GLN A 158 11.55 47.43 6.07
N GLN A 159 11.42 47.22 7.38
CA GLN A 159 10.24 46.60 7.94
C GLN A 159 9.04 47.48 7.55
N PRO A 160 8.03 46.94 6.84
CA PRO A 160 6.80 47.67 6.63
C PRO A 160 6.12 47.87 7.99
N GLU A 161 6.01 49.13 8.41
CA GLU A 161 5.30 49.50 9.62
C GLU A 161 3.82 49.10 9.47
N LEU A 162 3.36 48.21 10.35
CA LEU A 162 1.99 47.72 10.35
C LEU A 162 1.05 48.91 10.63
N PRO A 163 0.04 49.20 9.76
CA PRO A 163 -0.90 50.29 10.00
C PRO A 163 -1.63 50.08 11.32
N GLN A 164 -1.53 51.04 12.23
CA GLN A 164 -2.25 50.99 13.49
C GLN A 164 -3.76 50.98 13.23
N LEU A 165 -4.43 49.95 13.76
CA LEU A 165 -5.88 49.80 13.68
C LEU A 165 -6.52 50.98 14.44
N PRO A 166 -7.45 51.74 13.84
CA PRO A 166 -8.17 52.79 14.55
C PRO A 166 -9.01 52.16 15.67
N GLN A 167 -8.89 52.73 16.86
CA GLN A 167 -9.59 52.27 18.06
C GLN A 167 -11.10 52.37 17.84
N LEU A 168 -11.79 51.23 17.91
CA LEU A 168 -13.25 51.18 17.89
C LEU A 168 -13.80 51.88 19.14
N PRO A 169 -14.70 52.86 19.01
CA PRO A 169 -15.39 53.43 20.14
C PRO A 169 -16.42 52.44 20.70
N LEU A 170 -16.16 51.99 21.91
CA LEU A 170 -17.12 51.72 22.99
C LEU A 170 -18.48 51.11 22.58
N LEU A 171 -18.58 49.79 22.69
CA LEU A 171 -19.84 49.08 22.94
C LEU A 171 -20.40 49.50 24.31
N HIS A 172 -21.16 50.59 24.36
CA HIS A 172 -22.01 50.95 25.49
C HIS A 172 -23.45 51.04 25.01
N GLN A 173 -24.10 49.88 24.90
CA GLN A 173 -25.54 49.70 25.04
C GLN A 173 -25.88 48.24 24.71
N LEU A 174 -25.59 47.34 25.65
CA LEU A 174 -26.25 46.05 25.74
C LEU A 174 -27.26 46.16 26.88
N PRO A 175 -28.58 46.07 26.63
CA PRO A 175 -29.56 45.96 27.70
C PRO A 175 -29.25 44.70 28.49
N GLN A 176 -29.23 44.81 29.81
CA GLN A 176 -29.02 43.68 30.71
C GLN A 176 -30.16 42.68 30.50
N LEU A 177 -29.88 41.64 29.71
CA LEU A 177 -30.70 40.44 29.68
C LEU A 177 -30.66 39.81 31.09
N PRO A 178 -31.80 39.34 31.62
CA PRO A 178 -31.83 38.66 32.90
C PRO A 178 -30.88 37.47 32.85
N LEU A 179 -30.15 37.24 33.94
CA LEU A 179 -29.33 36.04 34.17
C LEU A 179 -30.25 34.81 34.22
N GLN A 180 -30.74 34.37 33.08
CA GLN A 180 -31.04 32.98 32.87
C GLN A 180 -29.70 32.26 32.83
N GLN A 181 -29.60 31.23 33.65
CA GLN A 181 -28.46 30.34 33.74
C GLN A 181 -28.15 29.80 32.34
N VAL A 182 -27.26 30.47 31.63
CA VAL A 182 -26.61 29.93 30.46
C VAL A 182 -25.72 28.85 31.02
N GLU A 183 -26.19 27.61 30.97
CA GLU A 183 -25.31 26.45 30.92
C GLU A 183 -24.15 26.83 30.01
N LEU A 184 -22.93 26.85 30.55
CA LEU A 184 -21.72 27.12 29.78
C LEU A 184 -21.86 26.33 28.47
N PRO A 185 -21.79 26.95 27.27
CA PRO A 185 -21.74 26.18 26.04
C PRO A 185 -20.60 25.21 26.27
N GLN A 186 -20.92 23.92 26.32
CA GLN A 186 -19.94 22.90 26.64
C GLN A 186 -18.79 23.17 25.71
N LEU A 187 -17.64 23.58 26.27
CA LEU A 187 -16.40 23.74 25.52
C LEU A 187 -16.32 22.47 24.68
N PRO A 188 -16.28 22.55 23.33
CA PRO A 188 -16.46 21.37 22.49
C PRO A 188 -15.53 20.32 23.05
N THR A 189 -16.13 19.29 23.64
CA THR A 189 -15.39 18.16 24.17
C THR A 189 -14.50 17.76 23.02
N SER A 190 -13.17 17.91 23.20
CA SER A 190 -12.15 17.45 22.26
C SER A 190 -12.69 16.17 21.67
N SER A 191 -13.15 16.21 20.41
CA SER A 191 -14.06 15.20 19.87
C SER A 191 -13.39 13.85 20.06
N ALA A 192 -13.88 13.07 21.03
CA ALA A 192 -13.24 11.81 21.37
C ALA A 192 -13.23 10.98 20.08
N LEU A 193 -12.04 10.53 19.68
CA LEU A 193 -11.91 9.76 18.45
C LEU A 193 -12.80 8.50 18.54
N PRO A 194 -13.34 8.03 17.41
CA PRO A 194 -14.13 6.81 17.39
C PRO A 194 -13.37 5.61 18.00
N PRO A 195 -14.05 4.65 18.66
CA PRO A 195 -13.41 3.54 19.37
C PRO A 195 -12.41 2.74 18.51
N GLN A 196 -12.71 2.57 17.21
CA GLN A 196 -11.85 1.86 16.27
C GLN A 196 -10.44 2.44 16.15
N CYS A 197 -10.24 3.70 16.52
CA CYS A 197 -8.91 4.30 16.55
C CYS A 197 -8.01 3.67 17.63
N SER A 198 -8.60 3.13 18.70
CA SER A 198 -7.86 2.50 19.80
C SER A 198 -7.87 0.97 19.75
N THR A 199 -8.89 0.36 19.14
CA THR A 199 -9.11 -1.09 19.16
C THR A 199 -8.77 -1.82 17.86
N ALA A 200 -8.34 -1.10 16.82
CA ALA A 200 -8.03 -1.72 15.53
C ALA A 200 -6.87 -2.73 15.61
N THR A 201 -7.06 -3.87 14.96
CA THR A 201 -6.06 -4.92 14.82
C THR A 201 -4.95 -4.47 13.87
N ILE A 202 -3.69 -4.62 14.28
CA ILE A 202 -2.55 -4.20 13.48
C ILE A 202 -2.17 -5.29 12.47
N ILE A 203 -2.00 -4.92 11.20
CA ILE A 203 -1.48 -5.76 10.13
C ILE A 203 -0.08 -5.25 9.77
N THR A 204 0.91 -6.14 9.78
CA THR A 204 2.33 -5.81 9.51
C THR A 204 2.95 -6.60 8.37
N ASP A 205 2.15 -7.41 7.66
CA ASP A 205 2.62 -8.30 6.59
C ASP A 205 3.20 -7.51 5.40
N ALA A 206 4.54 -7.46 5.35
CA ALA A 206 5.29 -6.71 4.35
C ALA A 206 4.98 -7.13 2.90
N THR A 207 4.48 -8.35 2.67
CA THR A 207 4.14 -8.81 1.32
C THR A 207 2.96 -8.04 0.73
N ARG A 208 2.16 -7.32 1.53
CA ARG A 208 1.05 -6.46 1.07
C ARG A 208 1.51 -5.16 0.43
N ASN A 209 2.78 -4.77 0.63
CA ASN A 209 3.30 -3.54 0.05
C ASN A 209 3.19 -3.60 -1.47
N ALA A 210 2.71 -2.53 -2.09
CA ALA A 210 2.56 -2.43 -3.54
C ALA A 210 3.91 -2.52 -4.27
N ALA A 211 5.04 -2.25 -3.61
CA ALA A 211 6.39 -2.47 -4.15
C ALA A 211 6.86 -3.93 -4.05
N TYR A 212 6.11 -4.82 -3.39
CA TYR A 212 6.47 -6.24 -3.30
C TYR A 212 6.18 -6.95 -4.62
N THR A 213 7.23 -7.30 -5.36
CA THR A 213 7.14 -7.81 -6.74
C THR A 213 7.08 -9.33 -6.85
N VAL A 214 7.07 -10.05 -5.74
CA VAL A 214 6.99 -11.52 -5.79
C VAL A 214 5.53 -11.93 -5.90
N ALA A 215 5.20 -12.54 -7.04
CA ALA A 215 3.89 -13.13 -7.27
C ALA A 215 3.66 -14.30 -6.30
N SER A 216 2.47 -14.35 -5.71
CA SER A 216 2.01 -15.47 -4.90
C SER A 216 0.49 -15.62 -5.06
N SER A 217 -0.08 -16.65 -4.46
CA SER A 217 -1.52 -16.94 -4.48
C SER A 217 -2.18 -16.58 -3.15
N LEU A 218 -1.63 -15.60 -2.41
CA LEU A 218 -2.22 -15.17 -1.14
C LEU A 218 -3.56 -14.49 -1.39
N CYS A 219 -4.50 -14.72 -0.47
CA CYS A 219 -5.85 -14.21 -0.61
C CYS A 219 -6.44 -13.59 0.63
N ASP A 220 -7.24 -12.55 0.44
CA ASP A 220 -7.95 -11.88 1.53
C ASP A 220 -9.39 -12.40 1.73
N GLN A 221 -9.96 -13.15 0.78
CA GLN A 221 -11.32 -13.72 0.89
C GLN A 221 -11.53 -14.56 2.16
N SER A 222 -10.58 -15.45 2.48
CA SER A 222 -10.61 -16.36 3.63
C SER A 222 -9.60 -16.01 4.72
N SER A 223 -8.97 -14.84 4.64
CA SER A 223 -7.90 -14.40 5.55
C SER A 223 -8.35 -14.02 6.98
N GLY A 224 -9.67 -14.01 7.23
CA GLY A 224 -10.24 -13.49 8.48
C GLY A 224 -10.32 -11.96 8.55
N LEU A 225 -9.82 -11.23 7.54
CA LEU A 225 -9.86 -9.76 7.48
C LEU A 225 -11.27 -9.19 7.22
N SER A 226 -12.24 -10.03 6.92
CA SER A 226 -13.51 -9.63 6.32
C SER A 226 -14.60 -9.40 7.35
N GLY A 227 -15.05 -8.15 7.51
CA GLY A 227 -16.33 -7.79 8.16
C GLY A 227 -16.41 -8.07 9.66
N THR A 228 -15.28 -8.31 10.31
CA THR A 228 -15.20 -8.72 11.72
C THR A 228 -14.63 -7.63 12.62
N ALA A 229 -13.74 -6.79 12.10
CA ALA A 229 -13.00 -5.83 12.89
C ALA A 229 -12.49 -4.65 12.05
N TRP A 230 -11.96 -3.64 12.75
CA TRP A 230 -11.18 -2.56 12.14
C TRP A 230 -9.70 -2.93 12.14
N TYR A 231 -9.01 -2.57 11.06
CA TYR A 231 -7.61 -2.91 10.86
C TYR A 231 -6.75 -1.67 10.66
N ARG A 232 -5.50 -1.74 11.09
CA ARG A 232 -4.48 -0.70 10.85
C ARG A 232 -3.28 -1.33 10.16
N PHE A 233 -2.93 -0.84 8.98
CA PHE A 233 -1.67 -1.20 8.33
C PHE A 233 -0.50 -0.45 8.99
N SER A 234 0.63 -1.14 9.18
CA SER A 234 1.84 -0.52 9.72
C SER A 234 3.11 -1.31 9.39
N GLY A 235 4.28 -0.69 9.61
CA GLY A 235 5.57 -1.34 9.38
C GLY A 235 5.84 -1.59 7.90
N GLY A 236 6.43 -2.74 7.57
CA GLY A 236 6.90 -3.05 6.22
C GLY A 236 5.79 -3.16 5.17
N CYS A 237 4.53 -3.33 5.57
CA CYS A 237 3.42 -3.34 4.62
C CYS A 237 3.04 -1.95 4.12
N GLY A 238 3.42 -0.87 4.81
CA GLY A 238 2.90 0.47 4.56
C GLY A 238 1.83 0.86 5.58
N THR A 239 1.18 2.00 5.37
CA THR A 239 0.23 2.59 6.34
C THR A 239 -1.16 2.86 5.77
N ILE A 240 -1.29 2.87 4.44
CA ILE A 240 -2.55 3.09 3.74
C ILE A 240 -2.76 2.04 2.65
N LEU A 241 -3.99 1.92 2.15
CA LEU A 241 -4.25 1.16 0.92
C LEU A 241 -3.72 1.93 -0.28
N ALA A 242 -3.16 1.21 -1.25
CA ALA A 242 -2.74 1.80 -2.52
C ALA A 242 -3.93 2.53 -3.17
N ASN A 243 -3.72 3.77 -3.60
CA ASN A 243 -4.74 4.62 -4.24
C ASN A 243 -4.51 4.78 -5.75
N TYR A 244 -3.71 3.88 -6.33
CA TYR A 244 -3.40 3.79 -7.75
C TYR A 244 -3.50 2.33 -8.20
N VAL A 245 -3.69 2.12 -9.49
CA VAL A 245 -3.76 0.76 -10.07
C VAL A 245 -2.40 0.09 -9.93
N VAL A 246 -2.30 -0.88 -9.02
CA VAL A 246 -1.09 -1.70 -8.83
C VAL A 246 -1.02 -2.73 -9.95
N PRO A 247 0.15 -2.96 -10.59
CA PRO A 247 0.30 -4.02 -11.59
C PRO A 247 -0.10 -5.40 -11.04
N ILE A 248 -0.58 -6.29 -11.90
CA ILE A 248 -0.87 -7.69 -11.52
C ILE A 248 0.40 -8.38 -11.01
N ASN A 249 0.25 -9.46 -10.25
CA ASN A 249 1.36 -10.24 -9.70
C ASN A 249 2.27 -9.45 -8.73
N GLN A 250 1.72 -8.42 -8.08
CA GLN A 250 2.38 -7.67 -7.01
C GLN A 250 1.62 -7.82 -5.68
N CYS A 251 2.17 -7.29 -4.61
CA CYS A 251 1.61 -7.32 -3.27
C CYS A 251 1.24 -8.74 -2.78
N GLY A 252 1.96 -9.75 -3.27
CA GLY A 252 1.83 -11.15 -2.88
C GLY A 252 0.57 -11.84 -3.42
N THR A 253 -0.06 -11.29 -4.45
CA THR A 253 -1.27 -11.83 -5.07
C THR A 253 -1.19 -11.80 -6.59
N GLN A 254 -2.12 -12.49 -7.26
CA GLN A 254 -2.30 -12.43 -8.70
C GLN A 254 -3.07 -11.17 -9.13
N ALA A 255 -4.22 -10.89 -8.50
CA ALA A 255 -5.03 -9.72 -8.77
C ALA A 255 -4.98 -8.72 -7.61
N THR A 256 -4.55 -7.51 -7.93
CA THR A 256 -4.12 -6.50 -6.95
C THR A 256 -5.23 -5.50 -6.66
N GLY A 257 -5.54 -5.30 -5.38
CA GLY A 257 -6.59 -4.43 -4.89
C GLY A 257 -6.08 -3.03 -4.55
N SER A 258 -6.68 -2.01 -5.17
CA SER A 258 -6.42 -0.59 -4.90
C SER A 258 -7.71 0.14 -4.52
N TYR A 259 -7.62 1.05 -3.55
CA TYR A 259 -8.75 1.85 -3.10
C TYR A 259 -9.05 3.00 -4.08
N THR A 260 -10.28 3.04 -4.55
CA THR A 260 -10.88 4.07 -5.39
C THR A 260 -11.91 4.85 -4.56
N GLY A 261 -11.42 5.87 -3.86
CA GLY A 261 -12.24 6.76 -3.04
C GLY A 261 -11.40 7.86 -2.39
N ALA A 262 -12.08 8.79 -1.71
CA ALA A 262 -11.41 9.83 -0.95
C ALA A 262 -11.13 9.35 0.48
N TYR A 263 -9.88 9.51 0.93
CA TYR A 263 -9.53 9.35 2.33
C TYR A 263 -10.16 10.47 3.17
N PRO A 264 -10.69 10.16 4.37
CA PRO A 264 -11.26 11.18 5.23
C PRO A 264 -10.18 12.16 5.71
N SER A 265 -10.42 13.47 5.56
CA SER A 265 -9.47 14.52 5.95
C SER A 265 -9.66 14.97 7.40
N THR A 266 -10.89 14.96 7.90
CA THR A 266 -11.21 15.34 9.28
C THR A 266 -10.98 14.19 10.25
N ALA A 267 -10.24 14.43 11.34
CA ALA A 267 -10.06 13.45 12.41
C ALA A 267 -11.41 12.99 12.98
N GLY A 268 -11.54 11.69 13.21
CA GLY A 268 -12.76 11.03 13.66
C GLY A 268 -13.82 10.82 12.59
N SER A 269 -13.65 11.36 11.38
CA SER A 269 -14.60 11.13 10.30
C SER A 269 -14.33 9.81 9.58
N THR A 270 -15.42 9.18 9.11
CA THR A 270 -15.39 7.92 8.37
C THR A 270 -15.92 8.14 6.97
N SER A 271 -15.20 7.68 5.95
CA SER A 271 -15.70 7.61 4.57
C SER A 271 -15.81 6.16 4.12
N SER A 272 -16.73 5.89 3.20
CA SER A 272 -16.82 4.60 2.51
C SER A 272 -16.34 4.77 1.08
N GLY A 273 -15.77 3.71 0.53
CA GLY A 273 -15.38 3.68 -0.88
C GLY A 273 -15.22 2.26 -1.38
N THR A 274 -14.68 2.14 -2.58
CA THR A 274 -14.55 0.87 -3.27
C THR A 274 -13.10 0.48 -3.38
N VAL A 275 -12.80 -0.82 -3.25
CA VAL A 275 -11.53 -1.39 -3.69
C VAL A 275 -11.78 -2.05 -5.04
N CYS A 276 -11.00 -1.64 -6.03
CA CYS A 276 -10.98 -2.23 -7.37
C CYS A 276 -9.81 -3.20 -7.49
N TYR A 277 -10.06 -4.38 -8.05
CA TYR A 277 -9.02 -5.39 -8.29
C TYR A 277 -8.62 -5.43 -9.76
N ASN A 278 -7.35 -5.18 -10.01
CA ASN A 278 -6.75 -5.22 -11.34
C ASN A 278 -6.45 -6.66 -11.75
N TRP A 279 -6.97 -7.08 -12.90
CA TRP A 279 -6.71 -8.39 -13.49
C TRP A 279 -6.99 -8.41 -14.99
N SER A 280 -6.17 -9.15 -15.76
CA SER A 280 -6.43 -9.44 -17.18
C SER A 280 -6.70 -8.20 -18.05
N GLY A 281 -6.02 -7.08 -17.77
CA GLY A 281 -6.17 -5.82 -18.52
C GLY A 281 -7.38 -4.97 -18.11
N ASN A 282 -8.20 -5.42 -17.15
CA ASN A 282 -9.24 -4.61 -16.51
C ASN A 282 -8.76 -4.18 -15.12
N SER A 283 -8.61 -2.87 -14.92
CA SER A 283 -8.16 -2.28 -13.65
C SER A 283 -9.16 -2.43 -12.50
N CYS A 284 -10.40 -2.81 -12.78
CA CYS A 284 -11.45 -3.06 -11.80
C CYS A 284 -12.29 -4.27 -12.24
N MET A 285 -11.64 -5.42 -12.46
CA MET A 285 -12.31 -6.66 -12.85
C MET A 285 -13.28 -7.15 -11.76
N TRP A 286 -12.89 -6.99 -10.50
CA TRP A 286 -13.73 -7.20 -9.34
C TRP A 286 -13.70 -5.97 -8.45
N SER A 287 -14.66 -5.89 -7.54
CA SER A 287 -14.65 -4.86 -6.50
C SER A 287 -15.43 -5.27 -5.25
N ASN A 288 -15.16 -4.58 -4.15
CA ASN A 288 -15.98 -4.61 -2.95
C ASN A 288 -15.88 -3.27 -2.21
N SER A 289 -16.82 -3.03 -1.30
CA SER A 289 -16.89 -1.78 -0.53
C SER A 289 -16.22 -1.91 0.83
N ILE A 290 -15.52 -0.85 1.25
CA ILE A 290 -14.86 -0.76 2.56
C ILE A 290 -15.18 0.60 3.21
N SER A 291 -14.84 0.73 4.51
CA SER A 291 -14.86 2.01 5.21
C SER A 291 -13.50 2.36 5.80
N ILE A 292 -13.19 3.64 5.87
CA ILE A 292 -11.92 4.17 6.37
C ILE A 292 -12.24 5.26 7.39
N THR A 293 -11.59 5.25 8.55
CA THR A 293 -11.66 6.33 9.55
C THR A 293 -10.30 7.00 9.69
N ASN A 294 -10.29 8.34 9.76
CA ASN A 294 -9.09 9.11 10.09
C ASN A 294 -8.94 9.21 11.61
N CYS A 295 -7.90 8.62 12.18
CA CYS A 295 -7.66 8.56 13.62
C CYS A 295 -6.64 9.59 14.10
N ASN A 296 -6.55 10.73 13.41
CA ASN A 296 -5.62 11.81 13.71
C ASN A 296 -4.13 11.38 13.57
N GLY A 297 -3.70 11.15 12.34
CA GLY A 297 -2.31 10.79 11.99
C GLY A 297 -2.12 9.36 11.46
N TYR A 298 -3.17 8.55 11.46
CA TYR A 298 -3.22 7.24 10.81
C TYR A 298 -4.65 6.91 10.39
N TYR A 299 -4.79 5.90 9.53
CA TYR A 299 -6.08 5.41 9.07
C TYR A 299 -6.35 4.01 9.63
N VAL A 300 -7.63 3.74 9.89
CA VAL A 300 -8.13 2.39 10.19
C VAL A 300 -9.19 2.01 9.17
N PHE A 301 -9.24 0.73 8.84
CA PHE A 301 -9.97 0.19 7.69
C PHE A 301 -10.93 -0.88 8.16
N TYR A 302 -12.20 -0.73 7.83
CA TYR A 302 -13.20 -1.78 7.93
C TYR A 302 -13.29 -2.49 6.58
N LEU A 303 -12.62 -3.63 6.49
CA LEU A 303 -12.47 -4.39 5.24
C LEU A 303 -13.62 -5.39 5.09
N SER A 304 -14.09 -5.62 3.87
CA SER A 304 -15.04 -6.70 3.56
C SER A 304 -14.35 -7.82 2.79
N ALA A 305 -14.99 -8.97 2.61
CA ALA A 305 -14.40 -10.07 1.85
C ALA A 305 -14.30 -9.71 0.37
N PRO A 306 -13.12 -9.85 -0.27
CA PRO A 306 -13.03 -9.84 -1.72
C PRO A 306 -13.92 -10.94 -2.36
N PRO A 307 -14.47 -10.72 -3.56
CA PRO A 307 -15.37 -11.67 -4.21
C PRO A 307 -14.78 -13.05 -4.55
N VAL A 308 -13.46 -13.14 -4.78
CA VAL A 308 -12.75 -14.39 -5.09
C VAL A 308 -11.41 -14.45 -4.35
N CYS A 309 -10.81 -15.64 -4.20
CA CYS A 309 -9.60 -15.81 -3.39
C CYS A 309 -8.41 -15.08 -4.00
N ASN A 310 -8.07 -15.18 -5.29
CA ASN A 310 -6.84 -14.56 -5.86
C ASN A 310 -6.75 -13.01 -5.86
N LEU A 311 -7.53 -12.32 -5.01
CA LEU A 311 -7.59 -10.89 -4.73
C LEU A 311 -6.99 -10.56 -3.36
N ARG A 312 -6.23 -9.46 -3.31
CA ARG A 312 -5.64 -8.98 -2.05
C ARG A 312 -5.59 -7.46 -1.99
N TYR A 313 -5.80 -6.89 -0.81
CA TYR A 313 -5.61 -5.46 -0.54
C TYR A 313 -4.12 -5.11 -0.57
N CYS A 314 -3.69 -4.29 -1.54
CA CYS A 314 -2.33 -3.77 -1.58
C CYS A 314 -2.20 -2.48 -0.77
N THR A 315 -1.04 -2.26 -0.18
CA THR A 315 -0.74 -1.14 0.74
C THR A 315 0.50 -0.35 0.33
N MET A 316 0.66 0.87 0.83
CA MET A 316 1.82 1.76 0.59
C MET A 316 2.21 2.59 1.81
#